data_AF-A0AA96CZB9-F1
#
_entry.id   AF-A0AA96CZB9-F1
#
_cell.length_a   1.000
_cell.length_b   1.000
_cell.length_c   1.000
_cell.angle_alpha   90.00
_cell.angle_beta   90.00
_cell.angle_gamma   90.00
#
_symmetry.space_group_name_H-M   'P 1'
#
loop_
_entity.id
_entity.type
_entity.pdbx_description
1 polymer ?
#
loop_
_entity_poly.entity_id
_entity_poly.type
_entity_poly.pdbx_seq_one_letter_code
_entity_poly.pdbx_strand_id
1 'polypeptide(L)'
;MIKILENINHYYTKRILTHGATPKGVDWNGEKSQFIRFAQLSKIIIQDNFTINDIGCGYGKCIEYLAQNYNNYIYNGYDLSSEMIENAKKCYDL
;
A
#
# COMPACT_ATOMS: atom_id res chain seq x y z
N MET A 1 0.58 -1.87 24.50
CA MET A 1 1.19 -2.06 23.17
C MET A 1 0.40 -3.06 22.34
N ILE A 2 0.23 -4.32 22.79
CA ILE A 2 -0.55 -5.37 22.08
C ILE A 2 -1.97 -4.91 21.72
N LYS A 3 -2.73 -4.39 22.70
CA LYS A 3 -4.11 -3.92 22.48
C LYS A 3 -4.25 -2.80 21.42
N ILE A 4 -3.21 -1.98 21.24
CA ILE A 4 -3.23 -0.91 20.22
C ILE A 4 -3.10 -1.54 18.83
N LEU A 5 -2.18 -2.48 18.66
CA LEU A 5 -1.98 -3.19 17.40
C LEU A 5 -3.23 -4.01 17.02
N GLU A 6 -3.84 -4.69 17.98
CA GLU A 6 -5.09 -5.43 17.75
C GLU A 6 -6.23 -4.51 17.28
N ASN A 7 -6.39 -3.36 17.91
CA ASN A 7 -7.40 -2.38 17.52
C ASN A 7 -7.15 -1.81 16.11
N ILE A 8 -5.89 -1.49 15.80
CA ILE A 8 -5.49 -0.99 14.46
C ILE A 8 -5.76 -2.07 13.41
N ASN A 9 -5.35 -3.31 13.67
CA ASN A 9 -5.58 -4.44 12.77
C ASN A 9 -7.08 -4.61 12.49
N HIS A 10 -7.89 -4.69 13.55
CA HIS A 10 -9.34 -4.85 13.42
C HIS A 10 -9.99 -3.71 12.61
N TYR A 11 -9.57 -2.46 12.86
CA TYR A 11 -10.09 -1.30 12.14
C TYR A 11 -9.82 -1.38 10.64
N TYR A 12 -8.57 -1.66 10.24
CA TYR A 12 -8.21 -1.71 8.82
C TYR A 12 -8.73 -2.96 8.12
N THR A 13 -8.71 -4.12 8.78
CA THR A 13 -9.36 -5.35 8.27
C THR A 13 -10.84 -5.09 8.00
N LYS A 14 -11.57 -4.44 8.90
CA LYS A 14 -12.98 -4.10 8.68
C LYS A 14 -13.18 -3.21 7.47
N ARG A 15 -12.31 -2.21 7.26
CA ARG A 15 -12.42 -1.27 6.14
C ARG A 15 -12.17 -1.93 4.80
N ILE A 16 -11.12 -2.74 4.66
CA ILE A 16 -10.82 -3.43 3.40
C ILE A 16 -11.91 -4.44 3.04
N LEU A 17 -12.48 -5.14 4.04
CA LEU A 17 -13.62 -6.03 3.81
C LEU A 17 -14.90 -5.28 3.41
N THR A 18 -15.09 -4.04 3.88
CA THR A 18 -16.28 -3.23 3.58
C THR A 18 -16.18 -2.52 2.22
N HIS A 19 -15.00 -2.00 1.88
CA HIS A 19 -14.82 -1.12 0.73
C HIS A 19 -13.97 -1.72 -0.39
N GLY A 20 -13.43 -2.93 -0.20
CA GLY A 20 -12.52 -3.59 -1.13
C GLY A 20 -11.21 -2.83 -1.32
N ALA A 21 -10.42 -3.26 -2.32
CA ALA A 21 -9.17 -2.64 -2.76
C ALA A 21 -9.38 -1.27 -3.42
N THR A 22 -9.87 -0.32 -2.62
CA THR A 22 -10.18 1.05 -3.01
C THR A 22 -9.55 2.02 -1.99
N PRO A 23 -9.42 3.31 -2.31
CA PRO A 23 -8.90 4.30 -1.36
C PRO A 23 -9.63 4.29 -0.01
N LYS A 24 -10.96 4.06 0.00
CA LYS A 24 -11.74 3.98 1.24
C LYS A 24 -11.40 2.74 2.09
N GLY A 25 -10.99 1.65 1.45
CA GLY A 25 -10.55 0.41 2.11
C GLY A 25 -9.32 0.62 2.99
N VAL A 26 -8.49 1.61 2.66
CA VAL A 26 -7.28 2.01 3.40
C VAL A 26 -7.43 3.36 4.12
N ASP A 27 -8.65 3.87 4.24
CA ASP A 27 -8.97 5.16 4.88
C ASP A 27 -8.34 6.40 4.20
N TRP A 28 -8.17 6.34 2.88
CA TRP A 28 -7.78 7.48 2.09
C TRP A 28 -8.98 8.19 1.47
N ASN A 29 -8.87 9.52 1.37
CA ASN A 29 -9.90 10.38 0.79
C ASN A 29 -10.16 10.12 -0.70
N GLY A 30 -9.19 9.55 -1.42
CA GLY A 30 -9.31 9.21 -2.83
C GLY A 30 -7.99 8.85 -3.48
N GLU A 31 -8.08 8.32 -4.69
CA GLU A 31 -6.93 7.84 -5.46
C GLU A 31 -5.97 8.98 -5.83
N LYS A 32 -6.49 10.14 -6.25
CA LYS A 32 -5.67 11.31 -6.58
C LYS A 32 -4.74 11.70 -5.43
N SER A 33 -5.24 11.72 -4.19
CA SER A 33 -4.41 12.03 -3.02
C SER A 33 -3.33 10.97 -2.77
N GLN A 34 -3.62 9.68 -3.02
CA GLN A 34 -2.64 8.59 -2.92
C GLN A 34 -1.49 8.80 -3.90
N PHE A 35 -1.80 8.98 -5.18
CA PHE A 35 -0.80 9.17 -6.22
C PHE A 35 0.03 10.44 -6.01
N ILE A 36 -0.58 11.54 -5.56
CA ILE A 36 0.18 12.75 -5.22
C ILE A 36 1.19 12.45 -4.11
N ARG A 37 0.82 11.68 -3.08
CA ARG A 37 1.74 11.32 -2.01
C ARG A 37 2.86 10.43 -2.52
N PHE A 38 2.56 9.40 -3.31
CA PHE A 38 3.58 8.55 -3.93
C PHE A 38 4.57 9.39 -4.76
N ALA A 39 4.06 10.33 -5.55
CA ALA A 39 4.89 11.24 -6.34
C ALA A 39 5.75 12.21 -5.52
N GLN A 40 5.35 12.59 -4.32
CA GLN A 40 6.22 13.38 -3.43
C GLN A 40 7.29 12.52 -2.78
N LEU A 41 6.91 11.34 -2.30
CA LEU A 41 7.83 10.42 -1.62
C LEU A 41 8.89 9.86 -2.58
N SER A 42 8.51 9.57 -3.82
CA SER A 42 9.40 8.99 -4.83
C SER A 42 10.52 9.92 -5.30
N LYS A 43 10.44 11.22 -5.01
CA LYS A 43 11.49 12.19 -5.37
C LYS A 43 12.85 11.91 -4.72
N ILE A 44 12.88 11.12 -3.64
CA ILE A 44 14.13 10.72 -2.99
C ILE A 44 14.82 9.56 -3.71
N ILE A 45 14.13 8.92 -4.65
CA ILE A 45 14.67 7.83 -5.46
C ILE A 45 15.53 8.48 -6.56
N ILE A 46 16.84 8.43 -6.36
CA ILE A 46 17.83 9.05 -7.25
C ILE A 46 18.58 8.03 -8.13
N GLN A 47 18.31 6.75 -7.95
CA GLN A 47 19.00 5.64 -8.61
C GLN A 47 18.03 4.86 -9.50
N ASP A 48 18.53 4.32 -10.62
CA ASP A 48 17.70 3.63 -11.61
C ASP A 48 17.21 2.25 -11.16
N ASN A 49 17.98 1.58 -10.29
CA ASN A 49 17.65 0.27 -9.73
C ASN A 49 17.56 0.40 -8.21
N PHE A 50 16.43 0.01 -7.61
CA PHE A 50 16.24 0.15 -6.17
C PHE A 50 15.30 -0.89 -5.59
N THR A 51 15.31 -0.97 -4.26
CA THR A 51 14.36 -1.77 -3.49
C THR A 51 13.54 -0.84 -2.61
N ILE A 52 12.22 -1.00 -2.61
CA ILE A 52 11.30 -0.30 -1.70
C ILE A 52 10.78 -1.28 -0.66
N ASN A 53 10.79 -0.84 0.59
CA ASN A 53 10.03 -1.45 1.66
C ASN A 53 8.87 -0.51 2.02
N ASP A 54 7.64 -0.90 1.67
CA ASP A 54 6.43 -0.12 1.94
C ASP A 54 5.75 -0.62 3.22
N ILE A 55 5.90 0.13 4.31
CA ILE A 55 5.37 -0.21 5.63
C ILE A 55 3.99 0.42 5.80
N GLY A 56 2.96 -0.41 5.96
CA GLY A 56 1.57 0.00 5.83
C GLY A 56 1.13 0.09 4.36
N CYS A 57 1.49 -0.92 3.56
CA CYS A 57 1.26 -0.92 2.11
C CYS A 57 -0.22 -0.98 1.72
N GLY A 58 -1.12 -1.30 2.66
CA GLY A 58 -2.52 -1.56 2.38
C GLY A 58 -2.70 -2.65 1.32
N TYR A 59 -3.60 -2.42 0.37
CA TYR A 59 -3.79 -3.31 -0.77
C TYR A 59 -2.73 -3.16 -1.88
N GLY A 60 -1.58 -2.52 -1.62
CA GLY A 60 -0.43 -2.51 -2.54
C GLY A 60 -0.48 -1.45 -3.65
N LYS A 61 -1.30 -0.40 -3.53
CA LYS A 61 -1.50 0.60 -4.60
C LYS A 61 -0.22 1.31 -5.05
N CYS A 62 0.82 1.35 -4.21
CA CYS A 62 2.13 1.91 -4.56
C CYS A 62 2.78 1.16 -5.74
N ILE A 63 2.53 -0.15 -5.90
CA ILE A 63 3.06 -0.97 -7.01
C ILE A 63 2.65 -0.37 -8.36
N GLU A 64 1.39 0.04 -8.49
CA GLU A 64 0.89 0.63 -9.73
C GLU A 64 1.58 1.96 -10.05
N TYR A 65 1.79 2.80 -9.03
CA TYR A 65 2.56 4.03 -9.20
C TYR A 65 4.00 3.74 -9.64
N LEU A 66 4.66 2.75 -9.03
CA LEU A 66 6.04 2.40 -9.38
C LEU A 66 6.13 1.84 -10.80
N ALA A 67 5.23 0.93 -11.19
CA ALA A 67 5.17 0.36 -12.53
C ALA A 67 4.97 1.40 -13.64
N GLN A 68 4.29 2.51 -13.35
CA GLN A 68 4.08 3.60 -14.30
C GLN A 68 5.28 4.56 -14.43
N ASN A 69 6.17 4.60 -13.44
CA ASN A 69 7.22 5.64 -13.34
C ASN A 69 8.64 5.07 -13.34
N TYR A 70 8.82 3.77 -13.10
CA TYR A 70 10.13 3.12 -12.96
C TYR A 70 10.12 1.76 -13.64
N ASN A 71 11.27 1.40 -14.24
CA ASN A 71 11.41 0.16 -14.98
C ASN A 71 12.03 -0.98 -14.14
N ASN A 72 12.90 -0.64 -13.18
CA ASN A 72 13.68 -1.62 -12.44
C ASN A 72 13.58 -1.38 -10.93
N TYR A 73 12.70 -2.11 -10.27
CA TYR A 73 12.58 -2.05 -8.82
C TYR A 73 12.20 -3.40 -8.22
N ILE A 74 12.56 -3.59 -6.95
CA ILE A 74 12.05 -4.66 -6.11
C ILE A 74 11.12 -4.02 -5.08
N TYR A 75 9.93 -4.58 -4.91
CA TYR A 75 8.93 -4.07 -3.98
C TYR A 75 8.63 -5.09 -2.89
N ASN A 76 8.77 -4.69 -1.63
CA ASN A 76 8.37 -5.45 -0.45
C ASN A 76 7.28 -4.69 0.29
N GLY A 77 6.06 -5.21 0.28
CA GLY A 77 4.92 -4.64 1.00
C GLY A 77 4.71 -5.32 2.35
N TYR A 78 4.49 -4.52 3.39
CA TYR A 78 4.16 -4.99 4.72
C TYR A 78 2.91 -4.28 5.22
N ASP A 79 1.96 -5.03 5.75
CA ASP A 79 0.79 -4.48 6.43
C ASP A 79 0.48 -5.33 7.65
N LEU A 80 -0.11 -4.70 8.66
CA LEU A 80 -0.54 -5.40 9.87
C LEU A 80 -1.76 -6.29 9.58
N SER A 81 -2.62 -5.88 8.64
CA SER A 81 -3.81 -6.61 8.24
C SER A 81 -3.49 -7.67 7.18
N SER A 82 -3.74 -8.94 7.51
CA SER A 82 -3.64 -10.04 6.55
C SER A 82 -4.55 -9.84 5.35
N GLU A 83 -5.76 -9.30 5.56
CA GLU A 83 -6.73 -9.03 4.51
C GLU A 83 -6.23 -7.96 3.53
N MET A 84 -5.45 -6.98 4.00
CA MET A 84 -4.76 -6.02 3.13
C MET A 84 -3.79 -6.73 2.19
N ILE A 85 -2.94 -7.59 2.75
CA ILE A 85 -1.96 -8.37 1.98
C ILE A 85 -2.63 -9.29 0.97
N GLU A 86 -3.71 -9.97 1.36
CA GLU A 86 -4.47 -10.82 0.43
C GLU A 86 -5.08 -10.03 -0.73
N ASN A 87 -5.59 -8.83 -0.48
CA ASN A 87 -6.09 -7.95 -1.53
C ASN A 87 -4.95 -7.48 -2.44
N ALA A 88 -3.79 -7.13 -1.87
CA ALA A 88 -2.61 -6.76 -2.65
C ALA A 88 -2.17 -7.87 -3.60
N LYS A 89 -2.08 -9.11 -3.11
CA LYS A 89 -1.74 -10.28 -3.93
C LYS A 89 -2.73 -10.51 -5.07
N LYS A 90 -4.03 -10.37 -4.80
CA LYS A 90 -5.08 -10.49 -5.83
C LYS A 90 -5.01 -9.38 -6.87
N CYS A 91 -4.72 -8.13 -6.46
CA CYS A 91 -4.67 -6.98 -7.35
C CYS A 91 -3.45 -7.01 -8.29
N TYR A 92 -2.33 -7.58 -7.85
CA TYR A 92 -1.04 -7.45 -8.54
C TYR A 92 -0.36 -8.80 -8.87
N ASP A 93 -1.09 -9.91 -8.74
CA ASP A 93 -0.64 -11.29 -9.03
C ASP A 93 0.70 -11.64 -8.35
N LEU A 94 0.75 -11.42 -7.03
CA LEU A 94 1.93 -11.60 -6.16
C LEU A 94 1.92 -12.94 -5.39
#